data_AF-A0A1V1T6T9-F1
#
_entry.id   AF-A0A1V1T6T9-F1
#
_cell.length_a   1.000
_cell.length_b   1.000
_cell.length_c   1.000
_cell.angle_alpha   90.00
_cell.angle_beta   90.00
_cell.angle_gamma   90.00
#
_symmetry.space_group_name_H-M   'P 1'
#
loop_
_entity.id
_entity.type
_entity.pdbx_description
1 polymer ?
#
loop_
_entity_poly.entity_id
_entity_poly.type
_entity_poly.pdbx_seq_one_letter_code
_entity_poly.pdbx_strand_id
1 'polypeptide(L)'
;MEATTIPSGPKDLVIRNLELIDIFELLHSVTNCLGTFDYSNLENMSTERVQVSDSIYLAEWRLFQLEESYRNLKASRPTSSIVLEHHSDVKREIRCPSGLDLSESLMFAGHLFMHLALRGQPPAAPRNRGITGALMSSLFETLLSLNILPNPEPYGSPRSYHSTGSLGNSSVESWSTTTTNTSILSSSPAKPEDDFTKNALLWALFVGACVRVPPVPNEFHSSHQVLLGDHRQFFIHALKNYCLMRYITDKETLTAKLKDVMWLNSWCENQVNLIWAEISDHL
;
A
#
# COMPACT_ATOMS: atom_id res chain seq x y z
N MET A 1 -0.36 17.39 37.32
CA MET A 1 -1.21 16.49 36.51
C MET A 1 -0.35 16.00 35.37
N GLU A 2 0.26 14.83 35.53
CA GLU A 2 1.09 14.22 34.50
C GLU A 2 0.17 13.65 33.42
N ALA A 3 0.39 14.10 32.19
CA ALA A 3 -0.24 13.51 31.01
C ALA A 3 0.38 12.12 30.81
N THR A 4 -0.37 11.08 31.16
CA THR A 4 -0.08 9.70 30.76
C THR A 4 -0.17 9.62 29.25
N THR A 5 0.98 9.73 28.58
CA THR A 5 1.17 9.33 27.20
C THR A 5 0.97 7.83 27.12
N ILE A 6 -0.21 7.41 26.67
CA ILE A 6 -0.48 6.01 26.33
C ILE A 6 0.51 5.65 25.20
N PRO A 7 1.39 4.65 25.38
CA PRO A 7 2.24 4.22 24.29
C PRO A 7 1.33 3.65 23.21
N SER A 8 1.32 4.28 22.04
CA SER A 8 0.57 3.78 20.89
C SER A 8 1.17 2.41 20.54
N GLY A 9 0.44 1.34 20.86
CA GLY A 9 0.73 0.03 20.32
C GLY A 9 0.76 0.07 18.78
N PRO A 10 1.29 -0.98 18.13
CA PRO A 10 1.22 -1.08 16.67
C PRO A 10 -0.22 -0.84 16.21
N LYS A 11 -0.41 0.14 15.32
CA LYS A 11 -1.74 0.42 14.75
C LYS A 11 -2.12 -0.77 13.88
N ASP A 12 -3.14 -1.50 14.29
CA ASP A 12 -3.64 -2.63 13.50
C ASP A 12 -4.19 -2.14 12.15
N LEU A 13 -4.00 -2.95 11.11
CA LEU A 13 -4.63 -2.72 9.81
C LEU A 13 -5.95 -3.47 9.79
N VAL A 14 -6.99 -2.89 9.19
CA VAL A 14 -8.31 -3.52 9.07
C VAL A 14 -8.89 -3.33 7.67
N ILE A 15 -9.79 -4.24 7.26
CA ILE A 15 -10.61 -4.11 6.05
C ILE A 15 -12.06 -4.07 6.53
N ARG A 16 -12.67 -2.89 6.49
CA ARG A 16 -14.04 -2.69 7.01
C ARG A 16 -15.12 -3.04 6.01
N ASN A 17 -14.83 -2.89 4.72
CA ASN A 17 -15.80 -3.16 3.68
C ASN A 17 -15.69 -4.61 3.21
N LEU A 18 -16.60 -5.46 3.67
CA LEU A 18 -16.62 -6.89 3.35
C LEU A 18 -16.89 -7.18 1.86
N GLU A 19 -17.53 -6.26 1.13
CA GLU A 19 -17.72 -6.42 -0.32
C GLU A 19 -16.38 -6.52 -1.07
N LEU A 20 -15.33 -5.88 -0.57
CA LEU A 20 -14.00 -6.02 -1.16
C LEU A 20 -13.46 -7.44 -1.04
N ILE A 21 -13.76 -8.13 0.05
CA ILE A 21 -13.36 -9.52 0.24
C ILE A 21 -14.05 -10.39 -0.82
N ASP A 22 -15.36 -10.23 -1.01
CA ASP A 22 -16.11 -10.95 -2.05
C ASP A 22 -15.56 -10.67 -3.47
N ILE A 23 -15.24 -9.40 -3.76
CA ILE A 23 -14.66 -9.01 -5.06
C ILE A 23 -13.30 -9.67 -5.24
N PHE A 24 -12.45 -9.68 -4.22
CA PHE A 24 -11.17 -10.35 -4.29
C PHE A 24 -11.34 -11.85 -4.49
N GLU A 25 -12.21 -12.52 -3.74
CA GLU A 25 -12.52 -13.95 -3.97
C GLU A 25 -12.98 -14.23 -5.42
N LEU A 26 -13.80 -13.36 -6.00
CA LEU A 26 -14.19 -13.44 -7.41
C LEU A 26 -12.99 -13.27 -8.36
N LEU A 27 -12.16 -12.26 -8.14
CA LEU A 27 -10.93 -12.04 -8.92
C LEU A 27 -9.98 -13.23 -8.82
N HIS A 28 -9.91 -13.87 -7.66
CA HIS A 28 -9.16 -15.09 -7.48
C HIS A 28 -9.71 -16.23 -8.33
N SER A 29 -11.03 -16.48 -8.25
CA SER A 29 -11.68 -17.53 -9.04
C SER A 29 -11.45 -17.33 -10.54
N VAL A 30 -11.53 -16.08 -11.01
CA VAL A 30 -11.21 -15.72 -12.40
C VAL A 30 -9.77 -16.10 -12.75
N THR A 31 -8.82 -15.74 -11.89
CA THR A 31 -7.39 -15.96 -12.14
C THR A 31 -7.05 -17.45 -12.18
N ASN A 32 -7.65 -18.26 -11.30
CA ASN A 32 -7.51 -19.72 -11.34
C ASN A 32 -8.08 -20.32 -12.62
N CYS A 33 -9.30 -19.93 -13.03
CA CYS A 33 -9.87 -20.40 -14.29
C CYS A 33 -8.95 -20.07 -15.47
N LEU A 34 -8.42 -18.85 -15.52
CA LEU A 34 -7.46 -18.45 -16.56
C LEU A 34 -6.21 -19.33 -16.56
N GLY A 35 -5.65 -19.64 -15.38
CA GLY A 35 -4.49 -20.51 -15.25
C GLY A 35 -4.73 -21.97 -15.68
N THR A 36 -5.99 -22.41 -15.73
CA THR A 36 -6.36 -23.78 -16.13
C THR A 36 -6.77 -23.92 -17.59
N PHE A 37 -6.84 -22.83 -18.36
CA PHE A 37 -7.25 -22.91 -19.76
C PHE A 37 -6.26 -23.70 -20.61
N ASP A 38 -6.79 -24.62 -21.43
CA ASP A 38 -6.05 -25.16 -22.56
C ASP A 38 -6.08 -24.15 -23.70
N TYR A 39 -5.07 -23.27 -23.71
CA TYR A 39 -4.92 -22.25 -24.74
C TYR A 39 -4.72 -22.80 -26.16
N SER A 40 -4.39 -24.09 -26.30
CA SER A 40 -4.30 -24.75 -27.60
C SER A 40 -5.67 -25.21 -28.14
N ASN A 41 -6.70 -25.23 -27.30
CA ASN A 41 -8.03 -25.76 -27.60
C ASN A 41 -9.18 -24.80 -27.22
N LEU A 42 -8.95 -23.49 -27.37
CA LEU A 42 -9.91 -22.46 -26.94
C LEU A 42 -11.27 -22.55 -27.62
N GLU A 43 -11.36 -23.11 -28.83
CA GLU A 43 -12.61 -23.25 -29.58
C GLU A 43 -13.61 -24.15 -28.84
N ASN A 44 -13.12 -25.26 -28.27
CA ASN A 44 -13.94 -26.19 -27.50
C ASN A 44 -14.26 -25.69 -26.07
N MET A 45 -13.57 -24.66 -25.58
CA MET A 45 -13.78 -24.04 -24.27
C MET A 45 -14.66 -22.77 -24.33
N SER A 46 -15.59 -22.72 -25.28
CA SER A 46 -16.38 -21.51 -25.54
C SER A 46 -17.27 -21.11 -24.36
N THR A 47 -17.86 -22.07 -23.66
CA THR A 47 -18.74 -21.83 -22.50
C THR A 47 -17.95 -21.28 -21.31
N GLU A 48 -16.82 -21.89 -20.99
CA GLU A 48 -15.93 -21.48 -19.90
C GLU A 48 -15.36 -20.08 -20.17
N ARG A 49 -14.99 -19.79 -21.42
CA ARG A 49 -14.54 -18.45 -21.83
C ARG A 49 -15.62 -17.39 -21.62
N VAL A 50 -16.87 -17.69 -21.95
CA VAL A 50 -18.00 -16.77 -21.71
C VAL A 50 -18.18 -16.55 -20.21
N GLN A 51 -18.20 -17.62 -19.40
CA GLN A 51 -18.33 -17.52 -17.94
C GLN A 51 -17.21 -16.70 -17.30
N VAL A 52 -15.96 -16.89 -17.74
CA VAL A 52 -14.82 -16.09 -17.26
C VAL A 52 -14.95 -14.64 -17.69
N SER A 53 -15.36 -14.37 -18.92
CA SER A 53 -15.62 -13.01 -19.41
C SER A 53 -16.71 -12.31 -18.60
N ASP A 54 -17.82 -12.98 -18.31
CA ASP A 54 -18.92 -12.46 -17.50
C ASP A 54 -18.46 -12.19 -16.05
N SER A 55 -17.62 -13.07 -15.50
CA SER A 55 -17.05 -12.90 -14.16
C SER A 55 -16.10 -11.70 -14.08
N ILE A 56 -15.27 -11.49 -15.11
CA ILE A 56 -14.42 -10.29 -15.24
C ILE A 56 -15.29 -9.03 -15.29
N TYR A 57 -16.35 -9.05 -16.11
CA TYR A 57 -17.28 -7.92 -16.20
C TYR A 57 -17.98 -7.62 -14.87
N LEU A 58 -18.44 -8.66 -14.17
CA LEU A 58 -19.09 -8.52 -12.86
C LEU A 58 -18.13 -7.93 -11.82
N ALA A 59 -16.89 -8.39 -11.77
CA ALA A 59 -15.88 -7.87 -10.86
C ALA A 59 -15.59 -6.38 -11.13
N GLU A 60 -15.42 -6.01 -12.40
CA GLU A 60 -15.19 -4.61 -12.80
C GLU A 60 -16.38 -3.71 -12.43
N TRP A 61 -17.59 -4.19 -12.68
CA TRP A 61 -18.82 -3.46 -12.37
C TRP A 61 -19.00 -3.26 -10.86
N ARG A 62 -18.77 -4.29 -10.03
CA ARG A 62 -18.84 -4.15 -8.56
C ARG A 62 -17.79 -3.17 -8.03
N LEU A 63 -16.55 -3.23 -8.54
CA LEU A 63 -15.51 -2.26 -8.19
C LEU A 63 -15.90 -0.82 -8.57
N PHE A 64 -16.57 -0.63 -9.71
CA PHE A 64 -17.06 0.67 -10.14
C PHE A 64 -18.19 1.21 -9.23
N GLN A 65 -19.16 0.38 -8.86
CA GLN A 65 -20.23 0.76 -7.93
C GLN A 65 -19.69 1.13 -6.55
N LEU A 66 -18.71 0.37 -6.07
CA LEU A 66 -18.05 0.65 -4.81
C LEU A 66 -17.35 2.01 -4.85
N GLU A 67 -16.61 2.28 -5.93
CA GLU A 67 -15.93 3.57 -6.13
C GLU A 67 -16.93 4.74 -6.15
N GLU A 68 -18.05 4.60 -6.85
CA GLU A 68 -19.13 5.59 -6.86
C GLU A 68 -19.70 5.82 -5.46
N SER A 69 -19.92 4.75 -4.69
CA SER A 69 -20.41 4.82 -3.31
C SER A 69 -19.43 5.56 -2.40
N TYR A 70 -18.12 5.27 -2.50
CA TYR A 70 -17.08 5.99 -1.75
C TYR A 70 -17.00 7.47 -2.14
N ARG A 71 -17.10 7.79 -3.44
CA ARG A 71 -17.14 9.19 -3.92
C ARG A 71 -18.33 9.94 -3.36
N ASN A 72 -19.53 9.34 -3.38
CA ASN A 72 -20.74 9.95 -2.85
C ASN A 72 -20.67 10.15 -1.33
N LEU A 73 -20.08 9.21 -0.60
CA LEU A 73 -19.85 9.35 0.83
C LEU A 73 -18.86 10.49 1.15
N LYS A 74 -17.81 10.67 0.34
CA LYS A 74 -16.86 11.78 0.48
C LYS A 74 -17.48 13.13 0.10
N ALA A 75 -18.27 13.19 -0.97
CA ALA A 75 -18.95 14.41 -1.41
C ALA A 75 -20.04 14.87 -0.43
N SER A 76 -20.69 13.94 0.27
CA SER A 76 -21.70 14.24 1.29
C SER A 76 -21.11 14.64 2.64
N ARG A 77 -19.80 14.51 2.87
CA ARG A 77 -19.11 15.16 3.99
C ARG A 77 -18.95 16.64 3.65
N PRO A 78 -19.68 17.56 4.30
CA PRO A 78 -19.51 18.98 4.03
C PRO A 78 -18.07 19.38 4.38
N THR A 79 -17.51 20.29 3.59
CA THR A 79 -16.21 20.94 3.76
C THR A 79 -16.16 21.86 4.99
N SER A 80 -16.66 21.38 6.13
CA SER A 80 -16.73 22.07 7.40
C SER A 80 -16.44 21.08 8.53
N SER A 81 -15.19 20.64 8.65
CA SER A 81 -14.62 20.36 9.98
C SER A 81 -13.09 20.24 9.90
N ILE A 82 -12.44 21.39 9.82
CA ILE A 82 -11.26 21.62 10.67
C ILE A 82 -11.83 22.21 11.96
N VAL A 83 -12.51 21.41 12.78
CA VAL A 83 -12.83 21.79 14.16
C VAL A 83 -12.80 20.54 15.03
N LEU A 84 -11.98 20.66 16.08
CA LEU A 84 -11.97 19.91 17.34
C LEU A 84 -13.20 19.05 17.62
N GLU A 85 -12.93 17.86 18.16
CA GLU A 85 -13.86 17.00 18.89
C GLU A 85 -14.96 17.78 19.62
N HIS A 86 -16.22 17.45 19.36
CA HIS A 86 -17.23 17.46 20.42
C HIS A 86 -18.29 16.39 20.18
N HIS A 87 -18.37 15.47 21.14
CA HIS A 87 -19.40 14.45 21.32
C HIS A 87 -20.81 15.03 21.43
N SER A 88 -21.78 14.43 20.72
CA SER A 88 -23.09 14.04 21.30
C SER A 88 -23.90 13.13 20.37
N ASP A 89 -24.04 11.87 20.82
CA ASP A 89 -25.12 10.88 20.64
C ASP A 89 -26.10 10.94 19.45
N VAL A 90 -26.19 9.82 18.69
CA VAL A 90 -27.24 8.78 18.86
C VAL A 90 -26.72 7.40 18.41
N LYS A 91 -26.70 6.45 19.38
CA LYS A 91 -26.65 4.96 19.30
C LYS A 91 -26.91 4.35 17.90
N ARG A 92 -26.10 3.43 17.34
CA ARG A 92 -25.63 2.13 17.90
C ARG A 92 -24.54 1.53 16.98
N GLU A 93 -23.64 0.76 17.61
CA GLU A 93 -22.87 -0.37 17.03
C GLU A 93 -21.76 0.01 16.02
N ILE A 94 -20.47 -0.15 16.26
CA ILE A 94 -19.66 -0.92 17.22
C ILE A 94 -18.43 -0.04 17.50
N ARG A 95 -17.86 -0.10 18.70
CA ARG A 95 -16.49 0.41 18.95
C ARG A 95 -15.56 -0.19 17.90
N CYS A 96 -15.29 0.56 16.83
CA CYS A 96 -14.32 0.14 15.84
C CYS A 96 -12.98 0.03 16.56
N PRO A 97 -12.24 -1.10 16.44
CA PRO A 97 -10.87 -1.11 16.88
C PRO A 97 -10.14 0.02 16.13
N SER A 98 -9.18 0.65 16.81
CA SER A 98 -8.40 1.82 16.39
C SER A 98 -7.48 1.57 15.18
N GLY A 99 -7.90 0.70 14.25
CA GLY A 99 -7.11 0.27 13.12
C GLY A 99 -7.28 1.14 11.87
N LEU A 100 -6.20 1.19 11.09
CA LEU A 100 -6.11 1.89 9.81
C LEU A 100 -6.86 1.08 8.75
N ASP A 101 -7.89 1.66 8.15
CA ASP A 101 -8.75 0.98 7.18
C ASP A 101 -8.13 0.99 5.78
N LEU A 102 -7.94 -0.21 5.20
CA LEU A 102 -7.37 -0.40 3.87
C LEU A 102 -8.44 -0.48 2.76
N SER A 103 -9.73 -0.43 3.09
CA SER A 103 -10.81 -0.70 2.14
C SER A 103 -10.72 0.16 0.87
N GLU A 104 -10.55 1.47 1.01
CA GLU A 104 -10.44 2.37 -0.15
C GLU A 104 -9.17 2.08 -0.99
N SER A 105 -8.03 1.83 -0.34
CA SER A 105 -6.79 1.50 -1.05
C SER A 105 -6.90 0.19 -1.82
N LEU A 106 -7.53 -0.81 -1.23
CA LEU A 106 -7.75 -2.11 -1.86
C LEU A 106 -8.69 -2.02 -3.05
N MET A 107 -9.73 -1.17 -2.98
CA MET A 107 -10.59 -0.88 -4.12
C MET A 107 -9.79 -0.36 -5.33
N PHE A 108 -8.94 0.66 -5.13
CA PHE A 108 -8.15 1.23 -6.22
C PHE A 108 -7.05 0.27 -6.72
N ALA A 109 -6.43 -0.50 -5.83
CA ALA A 109 -5.49 -1.55 -6.22
C ALA A 109 -6.20 -2.65 -7.02
N GLY A 110 -7.44 -3.03 -6.66
CA GLY A 110 -8.29 -3.95 -7.43
C GLY A 110 -8.56 -3.45 -8.85
N HIS A 111 -8.91 -2.18 -9.01
CA HIS A 111 -9.07 -1.55 -10.33
C HIS A 111 -7.79 -1.61 -11.18
N LEU A 112 -6.64 -1.24 -10.60
CA LEU A 112 -5.36 -1.33 -11.31
C LEU A 112 -5.03 -2.78 -11.70
N PHE A 113 -5.24 -3.72 -10.80
CA PHE A 113 -5.02 -5.14 -11.07
C PHE A 113 -5.89 -5.63 -12.24
N MET A 114 -7.18 -5.30 -12.24
CA MET A 114 -8.09 -5.62 -13.35
C MET A 114 -7.57 -5.11 -14.70
N HIS A 115 -7.11 -3.86 -14.73
CA HIS A 115 -6.59 -3.26 -15.96
C HIS A 115 -5.30 -3.92 -16.43
N LEU A 116 -4.34 -4.10 -15.52
CA LEU A 116 -2.98 -4.55 -15.84
C LEU A 116 -2.95 -6.05 -16.16
N ALA A 117 -3.58 -6.87 -15.32
CA ALA A 117 -3.42 -8.32 -15.36
C ALA A 117 -4.51 -9.02 -16.17
N LEU A 118 -5.77 -8.56 -16.07
CA LEU A 118 -6.91 -9.27 -16.67
C LEU A 118 -7.34 -8.68 -18.02
N ARG A 119 -7.31 -7.35 -18.15
CA ARG A 119 -7.61 -6.65 -19.41
C ARG A 119 -6.38 -6.46 -20.30
N GLY A 120 -5.17 -6.70 -19.78
CA GLY A 120 -3.91 -6.55 -20.52
C GLY A 120 -3.61 -5.12 -20.97
N GLN A 121 -4.12 -4.12 -20.24
CA GLN A 121 -3.83 -2.72 -20.55
C GLN A 121 -2.35 -2.42 -20.27
N PRO A 122 -1.67 -1.64 -21.14
CA PRO A 122 -0.28 -1.29 -20.92
C PRO A 122 -0.06 -0.62 -19.55
N PRO A 123 1.03 -0.93 -18.83
CA PRO A 123 1.37 -0.26 -17.56
C PRO A 123 1.49 1.27 -17.64
N ALA A 124 1.73 1.81 -18.84
CA ALA A 124 1.81 3.24 -19.12
C ALA A 124 0.49 3.86 -19.63
N ALA A 125 -0.63 3.12 -19.60
CA ALA A 125 -1.92 3.62 -20.08
C ALA A 125 -2.39 4.85 -19.27
N PRO A 126 -2.87 5.94 -19.91
CA PRO A 126 -3.26 7.16 -19.21
C PRO A 126 -4.33 6.96 -18.14
N ARG A 127 -5.30 6.07 -18.35
CA ARG A 127 -6.36 5.75 -17.38
C ARG A 127 -5.79 5.25 -16.04
N ASN A 128 -4.67 4.52 -16.07
CA ASN A 128 -4.04 4.02 -14.86
C ASN A 128 -3.45 5.15 -14.00
N ARG A 129 -3.11 6.31 -14.59
CA ARG A 129 -2.59 7.46 -13.84
C ARG A 129 -3.56 7.94 -12.77
N GLY A 130 -4.83 8.15 -13.14
CA GLY A 130 -5.85 8.65 -12.22
C GLY A 130 -6.07 7.70 -11.05
N ILE A 131 -6.17 6.40 -11.35
CA ILE A 131 -6.36 5.36 -10.33
C ILE A 131 -5.13 5.23 -9.43
N THR A 132 -3.92 5.34 -10.00
CA THR A 132 -2.66 5.32 -9.25
C THR A 132 -2.55 6.51 -8.29
N GLY A 133 -2.93 7.71 -8.74
CA GLY A 133 -2.98 8.90 -7.88
C GLY A 133 -4.01 8.77 -6.76
N ALA A 134 -5.16 8.17 -7.04
CA ALA A 134 -6.18 7.88 -6.02
C ALA A 134 -5.69 6.83 -5.01
N LEU A 135 -5.02 5.76 -5.47
CA LEU A 135 -4.38 4.76 -4.61
C LEU A 135 -3.33 5.40 -3.71
N MET A 136 -2.41 6.19 -4.28
CA MET A 136 -1.39 6.94 -3.53
C MET A 136 -2.03 7.80 -2.42
N SER A 137 -3.04 8.58 -2.79
CA SER A 137 -3.75 9.45 -1.85
C SER A 137 -4.44 8.68 -0.73
N SER A 138 -5.04 7.53 -1.04
CA SER A 138 -5.70 6.67 -0.04
C SER A 138 -4.72 6.01 0.93
N LEU A 139 -3.50 5.69 0.47
CA LEU A 139 -2.48 5.01 1.27
C LEU A 139 -1.64 5.99 2.11
N PHE A 140 -1.56 7.25 1.72
CA PHE A 140 -0.63 8.24 2.29
C PHE A 140 -0.67 8.28 3.83
N GLU A 141 -1.85 8.53 4.41
CA GLU A 141 -2.03 8.61 5.88
C GLU A 141 -1.73 7.29 6.58
N THR A 142 -2.08 6.16 5.96
CA THR A 142 -1.79 4.82 6.47
C THR A 142 -0.28 4.58 6.53
N LEU A 143 0.44 4.92 5.46
CA LEU A 143 1.89 4.72 5.38
C LEU A 143 2.67 5.65 6.31
N LEU A 144 2.22 6.90 6.46
CA LEU A 144 2.76 7.82 7.48
C LEU A 144 2.52 7.28 8.88
N SER A 145 1.30 6.82 9.17
CA SER A 145 0.94 6.26 10.47
C SER A 145 1.71 4.99 10.85
N LEU A 146 2.22 4.26 9.86
CA LEU A 146 3.05 3.06 10.03
C LEU A 146 4.56 3.36 9.98
N ASN A 147 4.96 4.62 9.85
CA ASN A 147 6.35 5.05 9.65
C ASN A 147 7.04 4.39 8.43
N ILE A 148 6.27 4.04 7.39
CA ILE A 148 6.79 3.48 6.14
C ILE A 148 7.31 4.59 5.23
N LEU A 149 6.65 5.75 5.25
CA LEU A 149 7.15 6.96 4.60
C LEU A 149 8.02 7.74 5.60
N PRO A 150 9.18 8.28 5.17
CA PRO A 150 9.95 9.17 6.01
C PRO A 150 9.09 10.38 6.35
N ASN A 151 9.12 10.80 7.61
CA ASN A 151 8.49 12.06 7.97
C ASN A 151 9.07 13.15 7.06
N PRO A 152 8.24 14.07 6.57
CA PRO A 152 8.73 15.33 6.03
C PRO A 152 9.73 15.89 7.03
N GLU A 153 11.02 15.96 6.71
CA GLU A 153 11.90 16.78 7.52
C GLU A 153 11.30 18.19 7.44
N PRO A 154 10.90 18.82 8.57
CA PRO A 154 10.49 20.20 8.53
C PRO A 154 11.72 20.98 8.07
N TYR A 155 11.66 21.51 6.84
CA TYR A 155 12.69 22.31 6.17
C TYR A 155 13.71 22.89 7.17
N GLY A 156 14.79 22.14 7.39
CA GLY A 156 15.95 22.63 8.10
C GLY A 156 16.67 23.57 7.13
N SER A 157 16.73 24.84 7.51
CA SER A 157 17.48 25.91 6.83
C SER A 157 18.74 25.40 6.12
N PRO A 158 19.07 25.91 4.92
CA PRO A 158 20.23 25.45 4.19
C PRO A 158 21.46 25.59 5.06
N ARG A 159 22.05 24.46 5.46
CA ARG A 159 23.38 24.43 6.07
C ARG A 159 24.33 25.07 5.07
N SER A 160 24.76 26.30 5.35
CA SER A 160 25.80 26.95 4.58
C SER A 160 27.07 26.13 4.73
N TYR A 161 27.46 25.44 3.67
CA TYR A 161 28.80 24.90 3.54
C TYR A 161 29.75 26.08 3.35
N HIS A 162 30.23 26.66 4.46
CA HIS A 162 31.44 27.44 4.43
C HIS A 162 32.62 26.51 4.71
N SER A 163 33.27 26.10 3.62
CA SER A 163 34.63 25.61 3.62
C SER A 163 35.53 26.59 4.36
N THR A 164 36.09 26.15 5.48
CA THR A 164 37.38 26.66 5.96
C THR A 164 38.18 25.45 6.41
N GLY A 165 39.22 25.15 5.65
CA GLY A 165 40.23 24.18 6.07
C GLY A 165 41.12 24.79 7.15
N SER A 166 41.59 23.95 8.07
CA SER A 166 42.99 23.94 8.50
C SER A 166 43.23 22.79 9.47
N LEU A 167 44.35 22.10 9.23
CA LEU A 167 45.01 21.15 10.12
C LEU A 167 45.20 21.70 11.54
N GLY A 168 45.15 20.81 12.53
CA GLY A 168 45.64 21.07 13.89
C GLY A 168 45.32 19.95 14.87
N ASN A 169 46.37 19.29 15.38
CA ASN A 169 46.37 18.11 16.24
C ASN A 169 45.85 18.31 17.68
N SER A 170 45.68 17.15 18.35
CA SER A 170 45.76 16.88 19.80
C SER A 170 44.45 17.10 20.58
N SER A 171 44.10 16.40 21.66
CA SER A 171 44.48 15.14 22.32
C SER A 171 43.66 15.07 23.62
N VAL A 172 43.54 13.87 24.23
CA VAL A 172 43.25 13.61 25.67
C VAL A 172 41.77 13.43 26.08
N GLU A 173 41.44 12.17 26.43
CA GLU A 173 40.74 11.63 27.63
C GLU A 173 39.33 12.19 28.02
N SER A 174 38.36 11.48 28.63
CA SER A 174 38.31 10.21 29.37
C SER A 174 36.86 9.98 29.93
N TRP A 175 36.56 8.70 30.20
CA TRP A 175 35.60 8.09 31.15
C TRP A 175 34.08 7.94 30.88
N SER A 176 33.73 6.67 30.59
CA SER A 176 32.93 5.72 31.41
C SER A 176 31.49 6.07 31.84
N THR A 177 30.50 5.25 31.46
CA THR A 177 29.78 4.34 32.39
C THR A 177 28.79 3.37 31.70
N THR A 178 28.90 2.12 32.16
CA THR A 178 28.01 0.95 32.24
C THR A 178 26.49 1.16 32.07
N THR A 179 25.79 0.26 31.35
CA THR A 179 24.77 -0.65 31.92
C THR A 179 24.17 -1.63 30.88
N THR A 180 24.10 -2.89 31.32
CA THR A 180 23.30 -4.00 30.81
C THR A 180 21.82 -3.65 30.64
N ASN A 181 21.18 -4.16 29.57
CA ASN A 181 19.83 -4.72 29.66
C ASN A 181 19.55 -5.68 28.50
N THR A 182 19.40 -6.94 28.86
CA THR A 182 18.79 -8.01 28.05
C THR A 182 17.35 -7.63 27.71
N SER A 183 17.06 -7.32 26.44
CA SER A 183 15.68 -7.24 25.97
C SER A 183 15.15 -8.65 25.72
N ILE A 184 14.20 -9.03 26.57
CA ILE A 184 13.35 -10.20 26.42
C ILE A 184 12.57 -10.03 25.12
N LEU A 185 12.78 -10.96 24.19
CA LEU A 185 12.04 -11.09 22.94
C LEU A 185 10.58 -11.42 23.30
N SER A 186 9.72 -10.40 23.39
CA SER A 186 8.27 -10.60 23.49
C SER A 186 7.71 -10.84 22.08
N SER A 187 7.96 -12.01 21.52
CA SER A 187 7.24 -12.47 20.33
C SER A 187 5.83 -12.89 20.75
N SER A 188 4.87 -11.95 20.70
CA SER A 188 3.47 -12.32 20.66
C SER A 188 3.25 -13.18 19.40
N PRO A 189 2.55 -14.31 19.47
CA PRO A 189 2.16 -15.05 18.28
C PRO A 189 1.29 -14.11 17.43
N ALA A 190 1.74 -13.83 16.20
CA ALA A 190 0.94 -13.07 15.24
C ALA A 190 -0.38 -13.81 15.02
N LYS A 191 -1.51 -13.11 15.16
CA LYS A 191 -2.81 -13.70 14.82
C LYS A 191 -2.88 -13.89 13.31
N PRO A 192 -3.46 -14.97 12.78
CA PRO A 192 -3.55 -15.21 11.33
C PRO A 192 -4.26 -14.07 10.56
N GLU A 193 -5.19 -13.35 11.20
CA GLU A 193 -5.86 -12.16 10.63
C GLU A 193 -4.89 -10.97 10.43
N ASP A 194 -3.86 -10.84 11.26
CA ASP A 194 -2.84 -9.81 11.11
C ASP A 194 -2.01 -10.05 9.84
N ASP A 195 -1.71 -11.31 9.52
CA ASP A 195 -0.88 -11.64 8.36
C ASP A 195 -1.60 -11.38 7.04
N PHE A 196 -2.89 -11.72 6.93
CA PHE A 196 -3.68 -11.41 5.74
C PHE A 196 -3.71 -9.91 5.46
N THR A 197 -4.09 -9.10 6.46
CA THR A 197 -4.27 -7.66 6.25
C THR A 197 -2.95 -6.94 6.00
N LYS A 198 -1.87 -7.37 6.66
CA LYS A 198 -0.53 -6.85 6.38
C LYS A 198 -0.05 -7.24 4.99
N ASN A 199 -0.33 -8.46 4.55
CA ASN A 199 -0.01 -8.85 3.18
C ASN A 199 -0.87 -8.04 2.18
N ALA A 200 -2.13 -7.74 2.48
CA ALA A 200 -3.00 -6.92 1.63
C ALA A 200 -2.42 -5.51 1.36
N LEU A 201 -1.77 -4.90 2.37
CA LEU A 201 -1.02 -3.66 2.18
C LEU A 201 0.19 -3.85 1.26
N LEU A 202 0.99 -4.90 1.46
CA LEU A 202 2.11 -5.26 0.58
C LEU A 202 1.65 -5.39 -0.88
N TRP A 203 0.51 -6.04 -1.09
CA TRP A 203 -0.08 -6.23 -2.41
C TRP A 203 -0.53 -4.91 -3.06
N ALA A 204 -1.21 -4.04 -2.31
CA ALA A 204 -1.61 -2.72 -2.82
C ALA A 204 -0.38 -1.88 -3.25
N LEU A 205 0.70 -1.92 -2.46
CA LEU A 205 1.97 -1.27 -2.80
C LEU A 205 2.60 -1.87 -4.07
N PHE A 206 2.62 -3.19 -4.18
CA PHE A 206 3.16 -3.89 -5.35
C PHE A 206 2.41 -3.55 -6.64
N VAL A 207 1.07 -3.56 -6.60
CA VAL A 207 0.24 -3.20 -7.78
C VAL A 207 0.50 -1.76 -8.21
N GLY A 208 0.57 -0.82 -7.27
CA GLY A 208 0.93 0.57 -7.57
C GLY A 208 2.33 0.70 -8.18
N ALA A 209 3.31 -0.06 -7.69
CA ALA A 209 4.66 -0.10 -8.21
C ALA A 209 4.75 -0.69 -9.64
N CYS A 210 3.74 -1.39 -10.14
CA CYS A 210 3.73 -1.91 -11.50
C CYS A 210 3.39 -0.85 -12.57
N VAL A 211 2.88 0.32 -12.18
CA VAL A 211 2.51 1.41 -13.11
C VAL A 211 3.74 2.21 -13.54
N ARG A 212 3.80 2.57 -14.82
CA ARG A 212 4.96 3.26 -15.45
C ARG A 212 4.60 4.53 -16.21
N VAL A 213 3.52 5.19 -15.81
CA VAL A 213 3.08 6.43 -16.48
C VAL A 213 4.02 7.57 -16.12
N PRO A 214 4.64 8.26 -17.10
CA PRO A 214 5.49 9.42 -16.81
C PRO A 214 4.70 10.56 -16.15
N PRO A 215 5.34 11.33 -15.24
CA PRO A 215 4.72 12.53 -14.68
C PRO A 215 4.48 13.58 -15.77
N VAL A 216 3.32 14.24 -15.75
CA VAL A 216 3.06 15.41 -16.59
C VAL A 216 3.38 16.66 -15.76
N PRO A 217 4.15 17.63 -16.30
CA PRO A 217 4.65 18.78 -15.55
C PRO A 217 3.61 19.66 -14.83
N ASN A 218 2.32 19.58 -15.20
CA ASN A 218 1.32 20.61 -14.84
C ASN A 218 0.01 20.09 -14.20
N GLU A 219 -0.14 18.79 -13.90
CA GLU A 219 -1.46 18.24 -13.48
C GLU A 219 -1.64 18.11 -11.96
N PHE A 220 -0.57 18.26 -11.17
CA PHE A 220 -0.68 18.25 -9.72
C PHE A 220 -0.59 19.70 -9.24
N HIS A 221 -1.71 20.24 -8.77
CA HIS A 221 -1.78 21.43 -7.92
C HIS A 221 -2.71 21.12 -6.75
N SER A 222 -2.58 19.90 -6.21
CA SER A 222 -3.21 19.50 -4.96
C SER A 222 -2.27 19.85 -3.80
N SER A 223 -2.84 20.32 -2.70
CA SER A 223 -2.19 20.85 -1.49
C SER A 223 -1.19 19.92 -0.78
N HIS A 224 -0.93 18.72 -1.32
CA HIS A 224 -0.01 17.71 -0.79
C HIS A 224 1.29 17.62 -1.63
N GLN A 225 1.46 18.52 -2.61
CA GLN A 225 2.60 18.54 -3.52
C GLN A 225 3.95 18.86 -2.89
N VAL A 226 3.99 19.32 -1.64
CA VAL A 226 5.25 19.69 -1.00
C VAL A 226 6.10 18.46 -0.68
N LEU A 227 5.56 17.22 -0.77
CA LEU A 227 6.24 16.09 -0.14
C LEU A 227 6.59 14.84 -0.92
N LEU A 228 6.00 14.46 -2.06
CA LEU A 228 6.47 13.26 -2.78
C LEU A 228 6.43 13.47 -4.29
N GLY A 229 7.52 13.07 -4.94
CA GLY A 229 7.76 13.18 -6.38
C GLY A 229 6.88 12.26 -7.23
N ASP A 230 7.48 11.67 -8.26
CA ASP A 230 6.84 10.75 -9.20
C ASP A 230 6.02 9.65 -8.46
N HIS A 231 4.77 9.39 -8.89
CA HIS A 231 3.92 8.32 -8.35
C HIS A 231 4.69 6.99 -8.25
N ARG A 232 5.55 6.70 -9.24
CA ARG A 232 6.40 5.51 -9.21
C ARG A 232 7.33 5.49 -8.00
N GLN A 233 8.01 6.61 -7.73
CA GLN A 233 8.94 6.72 -6.60
C GLN A 233 8.24 6.55 -5.26
N PHE A 234 7.02 7.08 -5.11
CA PHE A 234 6.19 6.86 -3.93
C PHE A 234 6.02 5.36 -3.66
N PHE A 235 5.56 4.59 -4.65
CA PHE A 235 5.29 3.16 -4.47
C PHE A 235 6.56 2.33 -4.30
N ILE A 236 7.61 2.62 -5.06
CA ILE A 236 8.90 1.90 -4.94
C ILE A 236 9.53 2.12 -3.56
N HIS A 237 9.56 3.37 -3.08
CA HIS A 237 10.10 3.69 -1.76
C HIS A 237 9.28 3.06 -0.64
N ALA A 238 7.95 3.19 -0.70
CA ALA A 238 7.06 2.58 0.29
C ALA A 238 7.17 1.05 0.30
N LEU A 239 7.22 0.41 -0.88
CA LEU A 239 7.36 -1.03 -1.00
C LEU A 239 8.70 -1.52 -0.41
N LYS A 240 9.79 -0.83 -0.72
CA LYS A 240 11.12 -1.13 -0.16
C LYS A 240 11.13 -1.04 1.37
N ASN A 241 10.65 0.08 1.93
CA ASN A 241 10.60 0.28 3.37
C ASN A 241 9.66 -0.74 4.05
N TYR A 242 8.56 -1.09 3.40
CA TYR A 242 7.67 -2.13 3.88
C TYR A 242 8.33 -3.52 3.91
N CYS A 243 9.12 -3.86 2.88
CA CYS A 243 9.90 -5.10 2.86
C CYS A 243 10.92 -5.15 4.01
N LEU A 244 11.67 -4.06 4.24
CA LEU A 244 12.60 -3.94 5.37
C LEU A 244 11.88 -4.10 6.72
N MET A 245 10.74 -3.42 6.90
CA MET A 245 9.93 -3.51 8.11
C MET A 245 9.43 -4.95 8.39
N ARG A 246 9.18 -5.73 7.34
CA ARG A 246 8.73 -7.13 7.42
C ARG A 246 9.86 -8.15 7.34
N TYR A 247 11.13 -7.72 7.30
CA TYR A 247 12.30 -8.60 7.12
C TYR A 247 12.22 -9.48 5.85
N ILE A 248 11.69 -8.93 4.77
CA ILE A 248 11.67 -9.59 3.45
C ILE A 248 12.99 -9.25 2.75
N THR A 249 13.96 -10.15 2.86
CA THR A 249 15.35 -9.98 2.38
C THR A 249 15.63 -10.63 1.03
N ASP A 250 14.71 -11.46 0.54
CA ASP A 250 14.87 -12.21 -0.70
C ASP A 250 13.59 -12.22 -1.55
N LYS A 251 13.78 -12.47 -2.84
CA LYS A 251 12.73 -12.41 -3.85
C LYS A 251 11.71 -13.53 -3.65
N GLU A 252 12.15 -14.70 -3.23
CA GLU A 252 11.33 -15.88 -3.03
C GLU A 252 10.32 -15.64 -1.90
N THR A 253 10.77 -15.03 -0.79
CA THR A 253 9.93 -14.61 0.32
C THR A 253 8.93 -13.54 -0.10
N LEU A 254 9.35 -12.51 -0.85
CA LEU A 254 8.42 -11.50 -1.38
C LEU A 254 7.34 -12.15 -2.24
N THR A 255 7.76 -13.06 -3.11
CA THR A 255 6.88 -13.80 -4.01
C THR A 255 5.88 -14.65 -3.23
N ALA A 256 6.32 -15.36 -2.20
CA ALA A 256 5.44 -16.14 -1.32
C ALA A 256 4.39 -15.24 -0.63
N LYS A 257 4.82 -14.10 -0.06
CA LYS A 257 3.91 -13.17 0.63
C LYS A 257 2.91 -12.50 -0.30
N LEU A 258 3.28 -12.22 -1.55
CA LEU A 258 2.34 -11.71 -2.55
C LEU A 258 1.31 -12.77 -2.95
N LYS A 259 1.69 -14.05 -3.02
CA LYS A 259 0.78 -15.17 -3.28
C LYS A 259 -0.22 -15.39 -2.14
N ASP A 260 0.18 -15.10 -0.89
CA ASP A 260 -0.68 -15.24 0.29
C ASP A 260 -1.90 -14.30 0.28
N VAL A 261 -1.81 -13.13 -0.36
CA VAL A 261 -2.91 -12.16 -0.41
C VAL A 261 -3.95 -12.58 -1.42
N MET A 262 -3.49 -13.02 -2.58
CA MET A 262 -4.28 -13.70 -3.60
C MET A 262 -3.38 -14.32 -4.66
N TRP A 263 -3.83 -15.47 -5.15
CA TRP A 263 -3.16 -16.40 -6.04
C TRP A 263 -3.00 -15.89 -7.48
N LEU A 264 -2.27 -14.79 -7.66
CA LEU A 264 -1.97 -14.14 -8.93
C LEU A 264 -0.70 -14.68 -9.57
N ASN A 265 -0.60 -16.01 -9.60
CA ASN A 265 0.67 -16.73 -9.77
C ASN A 265 1.48 -16.21 -10.97
N SER A 266 0.89 -16.11 -12.16
CA SER A 266 1.68 -15.79 -13.37
C SER A 266 1.98 -14.29 -13.55
N TRP A 267 1.02 -13.38 -13.32
CA TRP A 267 1.26 -11.96 -13.56
C TRP A 267 2.23 -11.36 -12.54
N CYS A 268 2.03 -11.64 -11.25
CA CYS A 268 2.94 -11.16 -10.21
C CYS A 268 4.34 -11.75 -10.40
N GLU A 269 4.48 -13.04 -10.75
CA GLU A 269 5.79 -13.65 -11.07
C GLU A 269 6.50 -12.95 -12.24
N ASN A 270 5.76 -12.51 -13.24
CA ASN A 270 6.33 -11.77 -14.37
C ASN A 270 6.78 -10.36 -13.97
N GLN A 271 6.06 -9.70 -13.06
CA GLN A 271 6.41 -8.35 -12.58
C GLN A 271 7.46 -8.36 -11.47
N VAL A 272 7.51 -9.41 -10.63
CA VAL A 272 8.32 -9.42 -9.41
C VAL A 272 9.81 -9.28 -9.72
N ASN A 273 10.30 -9.85 -10.83
CA ASN A 273 11.71 -9.69 -11.19
C ASN A 273 12.08 -8.23 -11.49
N LEU A 274 11.19 -7.50 -12.18
CA LEU A 274 11.39 -6.10 -12.52
C LEU A 274 11.33 -5.22 -11.27
N ILE A 275 10.32 -5.45 -10.42
CA ILE A 275 10.16 -4.70 -9.18
C ILE A 275 11.29 -5.03 -8.20
N TRP A 276 11.67 -6.30 -8.06
CA TRP A 276 12.76 -6.74 -7.20
C TRP A 276 14.07 -6.04 -7.59
N ALA A 277 14.40 -5.98 -8.88
CA ALA A 277 15.59 -5.29 -9.35
C ALA A 277 15.64 -3.79 -8.97
N GLU A 278 14.49 -3.15 -8.72
CA GLU A 278 14.43 -1.75 -8.31
C GLU A 278 14.46 -1.56 -6.79
N ILE A 279 13.98 -2.54 -6.01
CA ILE A 279 13.92 -2.43 -4.55
C ILE A 279 15.06 -3.16 -3.83
N SER A 280 15.72 -4.13 -4.47
CA SER A 280 16.71 -5.02 -3.86
C SER A 280 18.02 -4.34 -3.52
N ASP A 281 18.33 -3.21 -4.17
CA ASP A 281 19.50 -2.42 -3.82
C ASP A 281 19.34 -1.98 -2.36
N HIS A 282 20.05 -2.65 -1.45
CA HIS A 282 20.06 -2.46 0.00
C HIS A 282 18.91 -3.11 0.81
N LEU A 283 18.26 -4.18 0.29
CA LEU A 283 17.52 -5.16 1.13
C LEU A 283 18.48 -6.24 1.66
#